data_AF-A0A970C1H4-F1
#
_entry.id   AF-A0A970C1H4-F1
#
_cell.length_a   1.000
_cell.length_b   1.000
_cell.length_c   1.000
_cell.angle_alpha   90.00
_cell.angle_beta   90.00
_cell.angle_gamma   90.00
#
_symmetry.space_group_name_H-M   'P 1'
#
loop_
_entity.id
_entity.type
_entity.pdbx_description
1 polymer ?
#
loop_
_entity_poly.entity_id
_entity_poly.type
_entity_poly.pdbx_seq_one_letter_code
_entity_poly.pdbx_strand_id
1 'polypeptide(L)'
;MLMAAQYYLLTSLPALPALGEKPPVALAALHERAAEDADPKVAAIVAAVLLEHDLLQRQSVLAGERDHAEPVILTALQADGEEPLPPYLLGRESAAGERRIGDDALWEAYFRHVADVASATGSRFLAEWVGFEVALRNALVAARAKNLGLLADEYVVAPDLAAPDADMEATVAAWAGSGDPLSALRALDRGRWDWLAARGPWFTFGPDEVAVYARRLVLLHRWSELSETR
;
A
#
# COMPACT_ATOMS: atom_id res chain seq x y z
N MET A 1 16.83 2.38 24.91
CA MET A 1 17.76 2.42 23.76
C MET A 1 17.00 2.43 22.44
N LEU A 2 16.02 1.52 22.25
CA LEU A 2 15.15 1.51 21.05
C LEU A 2 14.47 2.86 20.78
N MET A 3 13.75 3.43 21.77
CA MET A 3 13.12 4.76 21.63
C MET A 3 14.09 5.87 21.15
N ALA A 4 15.38 5.79 21.50
CA ALA A 4 16.37 6.77 21.07
C ALA A 4 16.80 6.55 19.60
N ALA A 5 16.84 5.30 19.13
CA ALA A 5 17.08 4.97 17.74
C ALA A 5 15.90 5.41 16.85
N GLN A 6 14.65 5.13 17.25
CA GLN A 6 13.48 5.57 16.50
C GLN A 6 13.31 7.10 16.51
N TYR A 7 13.61 7.74 17.64
CA TYR A 7 13.71 9.20 17.70
C TYR A 7 14.76 9.73 16.71
N TYR A 8 15.95 9.13 16.64
CA TYR A 8 16.98 9.52 15.69
C TYR A 8 16.52 9.34 14.23
N LEU A 9 15.93 8.19 13.90
CA LEU A 9 15.40 7.94 12.56
C LEU A 9 14.39 9.01 12.17
N LEU A 10 13.34 9.21 12.97
CA LEU A 10 12.26 10.16 12.67
C LEU A 10 12.73 11.62 12.64
N THR A 11 13.68 12.02 13.49
CA THR A 11 14.21 13.40 13.49
C THR A 11 15.25 13.65 12.39
N SER A 12 15.86 12.61 11.83
CA SER A 12 16.77 12.69 10.68
C SER A 12 16.05 12.67 9.32
N LEU A 13 14.78 12.27 9.31
CA LEU A 13 13.95 12.26 8.12
C LEU A 13 13.42 13.68 7.82
N PRO A 14 13.40 14.09 6.54
CA PRO A 14 12.84 15.38 6.17
C PRO A 14 11.33 15.41 6.44
N ALA A 15 10.79 16.58 6.76
CA ALA A 15 9.34 16.75 6.86
C ALA A 15 8.68 16.42 5.51
N LEU A 16 7.59 15.65 5.54
CA LEU A 16 6.84 15.34 4.33
C LEU A 16 6.02 16.56 3.88
N PRO A 17 6.08 16.94 2.59
CA PRO A 17 5.28 18.03 2.04
C PRO A 17 3.81 17.62 1.84
N ALA A 18 2.99 18.51 1.29
CA ALA A 18 1.62 18.17 0.96
C ALA A 18 1.53 17.18 -0.21
N LEU A 19 0.41 16.46 -0.29
CA LEU A 19 0.15 15.54 -1.39
C LEU A 19 0.20 16.27 -2.74
N GLY A 20 0.99 15.75 -3.68
CA GLY A 20 1.23 16.34 -5.00
C GLY A 20 2.49 17.19 -5.11
N GLU A 21 3.20 17.41 -4.00
CA GLU A 21 4.55 17.97 -4.03
C GLU A 21 5.61 16.86 -4.18
N LYS A 22 6.83 17.26 -4.56
CA LYS A 22 7.93 16.32 -4.81
C LYS A 22 8.34 15.60 -3.52
N PRO A 23 8.49 14.25 -3.53
CA PRO A 23 8.95 13.51 -2.36
C PRO A 23 10.36 13.99 -1.93
N PRO A 24 10.58 14.23 -0.62
CA PRO A 24 11.84 14.79 -0.13
C PRO A 24 12.96 13.75 0.01
N VAL A 25 12.63 12.45 -0.08
CA VAL A 25 13.58 11.34 0.04
C VAL A 25 13.11 10.18 -0.83
N ALA A 26 14.05 9.42 -1.41
CA ALA A 26 13.74 8.21 -2.16
C ALA A 26 13.25 7.07 -1.25
N LEU A 27 12.39 6.19 -1.77
CA LEU A 27 11.90 5.02 -1.02
C LEU A 27 13.05 4.07 -0.63
N ALA A 28 14.01 3.84 -1.53
CA ALA A 28 15.21 3.04 -1.24
C ALA A 28 16.04 3.61 -0.08
N ALA A 29 16.23 4.93 -0.03
CA ALA A 29 16.95 5.57 1.06
C ALA A 29 16.21 5.47 2.41
N LEU A 30 14.87 5.46 2.41
CA LEU A 30 14.10 5.17 3.62
C LEU A 30 14.28 3.71 4.05
N HIS A 31 14.24 2.76 3.10
CA HIS A 31 14.44 1.34 3.38
C HIS A 31 15.82 1.05 3.98
N GLU A 32 16.89 1.62 3.42
CA GLU A 32 18.26 1.51 3.94
C GLU A 32 18.34 2.00 5.40
N ARG A 33 17.81 3.20 5.68
CA ARG A 33 17.81 3.75 7.05
C ARG A 33 16.98 2.92 8.02
N ALA A 34 15.86 2.34 7.57
CA ALA A 34 15.05 1.45 8.39
C ALA A 34 15.76 0.13 8.71
N ALA A 35 16.57 -0.38 7.79
CA ALA A 35 17.39 -1.59 7.99
C ALA A 35 18.54 -1.37 8.98
N GLU A 36 19.00 -0.13 9.14
CA GLU A 36 20.01 0.27 10.13
C GLU A 36 19.44 0.53 11.54
N ASP A 37 18.12 0.56 11.70
CA ASP A 37 17.49 0.78 13.01
C ASP A 37 17.80 -0.36 13.98
N ALA A 38 17.97 -0.03 15.26
CA ALA A 38 18.25 -1.02 16.30
C ALA A 38 17.06 -1.94 16.60
N ASP A 39 15.83 -1.55 16.25
CA ASP A 39 14.65 -2.39 16.34
C ASP A 39 14.34 -3.06 14.99
N PRO A 40 14.52 -4.39 14.87
CA PRO A 40 14.29 -5.10 13.61
C PRO A 40 12.82 -5.03 13.13
N LYS A 41 11.89 -4.66 14.01
CA LYS A 41 10.49 -4.44 13.64
C LYS A 41 10.33 -3.27 12.66
N VAL A 42 11.16 -2.23 12.78
CA VAL A 42 11.09 -1.05 11.91
C VAL A 42 11.36 -1.43 10.46
N ALA A 43 12.42 -2.21 10.23
CA ALA A 43 12.74 -2.74 8.89
C ALA A 43 11.58 -3.57 8.31
N ALA A 44 11.01 -4.49 9.10
CA ALA A 44 9.91 -5.34 8.65
C ALA A 44 8.64 -4.52 8.30
N ILE A 45 8.30 -3.53 9.13
CA ILE A 45 7.14 -2.66 8.92
C ILE A 45 7.32 -1.80 7.66
N VAL A 46 8.48 -1.17 7.50
CA VAL A 46 8.77 -0.35 6.32
C VAL A 46 8.75 -1.21 5.06
N ALA A 47 9.39 -2.38 5.06
CA ALA A 47 9.38 -3.28 3.92
C ALA A 47 7.96 -3.70 3.51
N ALA A 48 7.09 -4.02 4.47
CA ALA A 48 5.69 -4.38 4.19
C ALA A 48 4.89 -3.24 3.53
N VAL A 49 5.14 -1.99 3.93
CA VAL A 49 4.52 -0.81 3.32
C VAL A 49 5.06 -0.55 1.92
N LEU A 50 6.39 -0.58 1.73
CA LEU A 50 7.02 -0.27 0.46
C LEU A 50 6.73 -1.33 -0.61
N LEU A 51 6.46 -2.58 -0.22
CA LEU A 51 6.11 -3.65 -1.14
C LEU A 51 4.86 -3.35 -1.98
N GLU A 52 3.90 -2.54 -1.51
CA GLU A 52 2.76 -2.09 -2.34
C GLU A 52 3.24 -1.38 -3.62
N HIS A 53 4.27 -0.53 -3.50
CA HIS A 53 4.80 0.23 -4.62
C HIS A 53 5.44 -0.69 -5.66
N ASP A 54 6.24 -1.65 -5.22
CA ASP A 54 6.87 -2.64 -6.11
C ASP A 54 5.83 -3.49 -6.85
N LEU A 55 4.78 -3.93 -6.16
CA LEU A 55 3.71 -4.72 -6.77
C LEU A 55 2.95 -3.93 -7.84
N LEU A 56 2.74 -2.63 -7.64
CA LEU A 56 2.12 -1.77 -8.65
C LEU A 56 3.03 -1.54 -9.84
N GLN A 57 4.32 -1.29 -9.62
CA GLN A 57 5.29 -1.16 -10.72
C GLN A 57 5.32 -2.45 -11.55
N ARG A 58 5.35 -3.61 -10.88
CA ARG A 58 5.23 -4.91 -11.53
C ARG A 58 3.96 -5.01 -12.40
N GLN A 59 2.80 -4.62 -11.87
CA GLN A 59 1.56 -4.65 -12.64
C GLN A 59 1.65 -3.74 -13.88
N SER A 60 2.26 -2.56 -13.78
CA SER A 60 2.49 -1.69 -14.93
C SER A 60 3.44 -2.29 -15.96
N VAL A 61 4.52 -2.98 -15.54
CA VAL A 61 5.41 -3.69 -16.47
C VAL A 61 4.67 -4.82 -17.19
N LEU A 62 3.95 -5.66 -16.45
CA LEU A 62 3.17 -6.77 -17.02
C LEU A 62 2.03 -6.29 -17.95
N ALA A 63 1.51 -5.08 -17.70
CA ALA A 63 0.53 -4.43 -18.57
C ALA A 63 1.15 -3.75 -19.80
N GLY A 64 2.48 -3.67 -19.89
CA GLY A 64 3.20 -2.98 -20.96
C GLY A 64 3.14 -1.45 -20.86
N GLU A 65 2.79 -0.91 -19.70
CA GLU A 65 2.77 0.53 -19.42
C GLU A 65 4.18 1.08 -19.09
N ARG A 66 5.09 0.20 -18.71
CA ARG A 66 6.48 0.48 -18.33
C ARG A 66 7.38 -0.64 -18.84
N ASP A 67 8.59 -0.31 -19.28
CA ASP A 67 9.55 -1.31 -19.78
C ASP A 67 10.18 -2.12 -18.62
N HIS A 68 10.60 -1.44 -17.55
CA HIS A 68 11.27 -2.04 -16.39
C HIS A 68 10.84 -1.36 -15.10
N ALA A 69 10.67 -2.13 -14.03
CA ALA A 69 10.40 -1.63 -12.69
C ALA A 69 11.69 -1.17 -11.98
N GLU A 70 11.54 -0.23 -11.05
CA GLU A 70 12.59 0.20 -10.11
C GLU A 70 12.18 -0.20 -8.68
N PRO A 71 12.18 -1.51 -8.35
CA PRO A 71 11.67 -1.99 -7.07
C PRO A 71 12.60 -1.63 -5.91
N VAL A 72 12.03 -1.56 -4.70
CA VAL A 72 12.77 -1.32 -3.46
C VAL A 72 12.98 -2.60 -2.64
N ILE A 73 11.99 -3.50 -2.68
CA ILE A 73 11.90 -4.73 -1.87
C ILE A 73 12.06 -5.97 -2.74
N LEU A 74 11.39 -6.03 -3.89
CA LEU A 74 11.56 -7.11 -4.87
C LEU A 74 12.88 -6.97 -5.61
N THR A 75 13.39 -8.07 -6.16
CA THR A 75 14.47 -7.98 -7.15
C THR A 75 13.94 -7.41 -8.46
N ALA A 76 14.81 -6.81 -9.29
CA ALA A 76 14.42 -6.33 -10.62
C ALA A 76 13.76 -7.44 -11.46
N LEU A 77 14.35 -8.64 -11.47
CA LEU A 77 13.81 -9.81 -12.18
C LEU A 77 12.43 -10.22 -11.66
N GLN A 78 12.22 -10.18 -10.34
CA GLN A 78 10.92 -10.46 -9.72
C GLN A 78 9.90 -9.38 -10.02
N ALA A 79 10.29 -8.11 -10.12
CA ALA A 79 9.36 -7.02 -10.44
C ALA A 79 8.98 -7.04 -11.92
N ASP A 80 9.92 -7.32 -12.82
CA ASP A 80 9.71 -7.36 -14.27
C ASP A 80 8.97 -8.63 -14.75
N GLY A 81 8.87 -9.66 -13.92
CA GLY A 81 8.14 -10.88 -14.27
C GLY A 81 8.99 -12.00 -14.85
N GLU A 82 10.31 -11.82 -14.79
CA GLU A 82 11.29 -12.80 -15.23
C GLU A 82 11.53 -13.90 -14.18
N GLU A 83 11.31 -13.59 -12.89
CA GLU A 83 11.39 -14.53 -11.78
C GLU A 83 10.06 -14.66 -11.01
N PRO A 84 9.79 -15.83 -10.38
CA PRO A 84 8.63 -16.00 -9.54
C PRO A 84 8.69 -15.09 -8.31
N LEU A 85 7.52 -14.60 -7.89
CA LEU A 85 7.41 -13.85 -6.65
C LEU A 85 7.80 -14.71 -5.43
N PRO A 86 8.25 -14.08 -4.34
CA PRO A 86 8.50 -14.78 -3.07
C PRO A 86 7.29 -15.63 -2.63
N PRO A 87 7.51 -16.79 -1.98
CA PRO A 87 6.42 -17.72 -1.66
C PRO A 87 5.25 -17.14 -0.88
N TYR A 88 5.49 -16.14 -0.03
CA TYR A 88 4.44 -15.46 0.74
C TYR A 88 3.51 -14.57 -0.12
N LEU A 89 3.85 -14.32 -1.39
CA LEU A 89 3.04 -13.60 -2.37
C LEU A 89 2.37 -14.51 -3.42
N LEU A 90 2.63 -15.82 -3.40
CA LEU A 90 2.11 -16.74 -4.42
C LEU A 90 0.64 -17.14 -4.23
N GLY A 91 -0.10 -16.48 -3.34
CA GLY A 91 -1.47 -16.84 -2.98
C GLY A 91 -1.54 -18.17 -2.22
N ARG A 92 -2.66 -18.40 -1.52
CA ARG A 92 -3.01 -19.76 -1.10
C ARG A 92 -3.71 -20.43 -2.28
N GLU A 93 -3.42 -21.71 -2.54
CA GLU A 93 -4.14 -22.48 -3.56
C GLU A 93 -5.65 -22.30 -3.34
N SER A 94 -6.35 -21.77 -4.35
CA SER A 94 -7.79 -21.56 -4.27
C SER A 94 -8.49 -22.90 -4.15
N ALA A 95 -9.55 -22.97 -3.33
CA ALA A 95 -10.38 -24.16 -3.29
C ALA A 95 -10.91 -24.46 -4.70
N ALA A 96 -10.96 -25.75 -5.06
CA ALA A 96 -11.37 -26.17 -6.40
C ALA A 96 -12.75 -25.60 -6.77
N GLY A 97 -12.78 -24.66 -7.71
CA GLY A 97 -14.00 -23.98 -8.20
C GLY A 97 -14.00 -22.46 -8.09
N GLU A 98 -13.09 -21.85 -7.30
CA GLU A 98 -12.95 -20.39 -7.23
C GLU A 98 -12.08 -19.87 -8.39
N ARG A 99 -12.70 -19.23 -9.38
CA ARG A 99 -11.97 -18.54 -10.43
C ARG A 99 -11.46 -17.20 -9.91
N ARG A 100 -10.27 -17.17 -9.29
CA ARG A 100 -9.63 -15.91 -8.89
C ARG A 100 -8.88 -15.32 -10.08
N ILE A 101 -9.09 -14.03 -10.35
CA ILE A 101 -8.24 -13.27 -11.26
C ILE A 101 -6.85 -13.18 -10.61
N GLY A 102 -5.79 -13.43 -11.38
CA GLY A 102 -4.42 -13.54 -10.84
C GLY A 102 -3.99 -12.34 -9.99
N ASP A 103 -4.42 -11.13 -10.37
CA ASP A 103 -4.17 -9.91 -9.61
C ASP A 103 -4.87 -9.91 -8.25
N ASP A 104 -6.13 -10.36 -8.17
CA ASP A 104 -6.87 -10.37 -6.90
C ASP A 104 -6.26 -11.36 -5.90
N ALA A 105 -5.77 -12.51 -6.38
CA ALA A 105 -5.05 -13.46 -5.55
C ALA A 105 -3.71 -12.90 -5.03
N LEU A 106 -2.99 -12.15 -5.86
CA LEU A 106 -1.76 -11.46 -5.46
C LEU A 106 -2.03 -10.41 -4.39
N TRP A 107 -3.05 -9.57 -4.59
CA TRP A 107 -3.43 -8.55 -3.62
C TRP A 107 -3.93 -9.16 -2.31
N GLU A 108 -4.66 -10.26 -2.35
CA GLU A 108 -5.00 -11.04 -1.15
C GLU A 108 -3.75 -11.50 -0.41
N ALA A 109 -2.80 -12.12 -1.11
CA ALA A 109 -1.55 -12.60 -0.51
C ALA A 109 -0.76 -11.44 0.12
N TYR A 110 -0.70 -10.30 -0.56
CA TYR A 110 -0.07 -9.09 -0.04
C TYR A 110 -0.74 -8.59 1.25
N PHE A 111 -2.06 -8.43 1.28
CA PHE A 111 -2.76 -7.96 2.48
C PHE A 111 -2.63 -8.95 3.65
N ARG A 112 -2.63 -10.26 3.38
CA ARG A 112 -2.35 -11.28 4.39
C ARG A 112 -0.94 -11.14 4.94
N HIS A 113 0.06 -10.95 4.08
CA HIS A 113 1.43 -10.70 4.51
C HIS A 113 1.55 -9.46 5.40
N VAL A 114 0.90 -8.35 5.03
CA VAL A 114 0.89 -7.13 5.87
C VAL A 114 0.21 -7.40 7.23
N ALA A 115 -0.90 -8.14 7.27
CA ALA A 115 -1.56 -8.51 8.51
C ALA A 115 -0.70 -9.43 9.40
N ASP A 116 0.03 -10.38 8.79
CA ASP A 116 0.98 -11.24 9.50
C ASP A 116 2.14 -10.41 10.10
N VAL A 117 2.68 -9.45 9.35
CA VAL A 117 3.71 -8.51 9.84
C VAL A 117 3.17 -7.63 10.96
N ALA A 118 1.93 -7.14 10.85
CA ALA A 118 1.28 -6.36 11.88
C ALA A 118 1.18 -7.14 13.21
N SER A 119 0.74 -8.41 13.13
CA SER A 119 0.65 -9.31 14.27
C SER A 119 2.02 -9.61 14.90
N ALA A 120 3.02 -9.96 14.07
CA ALA A 120 4.36 -10.32 14.54
C ALA A 120 5.11 -9.15 15.19
N THR A 121 4.89 -7.93 14.70
CA THR A 121 5.55 -6.72 15.22
C THR A 121 4.77 -6.05 16.34
N GLY A 122 3.46 -6.31 16.43
CA GLY A 122 2.53 -5.60 17.30
C GLY A 122 2.15 -4.21 16.76
N SER A 123 2.32 -3.97 15.45
CA SER A 123 2.00 -2.69 14.81
C SER A 123 0.48 -2.53 14.70
N ARG A 124 -0.06 -1.58 15.47
CA ARG A 124 -1.48 -1.26 15.41
C ARG A 124 -1.79 -0.52 14.11
N PHE A 125 -0.90 0.38 13.68
CA PHE A 125 -1.06 1.10 12.43
C PHE A 125 -1.20 0.16 11.23
N LEU A 126 -0.31 -0.82 11.07
CA LEU A 126 -0.40 -1.75 9.93
C LEU A 126 -1.71 -2.54 9.92
N ALA A 127 -2.18 -3.00 11.09
CA ALA A 127 -3.44 -3.72 11.21
C ALA A 127 -4.65 -2.85 10.82
N GLU A 128 -4.67 -1.58 11.24
CA GLU A 128 -5.74 -0.65 10.84
C GLU A 128 -5.65 -0.26 9.36
N TRP A 129 -4.42 -0.07 8.85
CA TRP A 129 -4.17 0.31 7.46
C TRP A 129 -4.57 -0.78 6.48
N VAL A 130 -4.19 -2.03 6.74
CA VAL A 130 -4.59 -3.15 5.88
C VAL A 130 -6.10 -3.30 5.85
N GLY A 131 -6.77 -3.17 7.01
CA GLY A 131 -8.23 -3.25 7.06
C GLY A 131 -8.91 -2.12 6.31
N PHE A 132 -8.35 -0.91 6.35
CA PHE A 132 -8.81 0.22 5.56
C PHE A 132 -8.64 0.00 4.05
N GLU A 133 -7.46 -0.43 3.57
CA GLU A 133 -7.22 -0.65 2.13
C GLU A 133 -8.09 -1.78 1.57
N VAL A 134 -8.28 -2.86 2.34
CA VAL A 134 -9.18 -3.97 1.99
C VAL A 134 -10.63 -3.47 1.90
N ALA A 135 -11.10 -2.71 2.89
CA ALA A 135 -12.44 -2.14 2.88
C ALA A 135 -12.66 -1.20 1.67
N LEU A 136 -11.69 -0.33 1.38
CA LEU A 136 -11.73 0.55 0.21
C LEU A 136 -11.78 -0.24 -1.10
N ARG A 137 -10.90 -1.24 -1.27
CA ARG A 137 -10.89 -2.09 -2.47
C ARG A 137 -12.23 -2.78 -2.68
N ASN A 138 -12.78 -3.41 -1.64
CA ASN A 138 -14.04 -4.14 -1.75
C ASN A 138 -15.23 -3.20 -1.97
N ALA A 139 -15.21 -1.98 -1.41
CA ALA A 139 -16.22 -0.96 -1.71
C ALA A 139 -16.18 -0.51 -3.19
N LEU A 140 -14.99 -0.38 -3.78
CA LEU A 140 -14.84 -0.08 -5.20
C LEU A 140 -15.32 -1.23 -6.09
N VAL A 141 -15.03 -2.48 -5.70
CA VAL A 141 -15.56 -3.68 -6.36
C VAL A 141 -17.09 -3.65 -6.37
N ALA A 142 -17.73 -3.44 -5.22
CA ALA A 142 -19.18 -3.36 -5.11
C ALA A 142 -19.77 -2.24 -5.99
N ALA A 143 -19.15 -1.05 -6.01
CA ALA A 143 -19.58 0.07 -6.84
C ALA A 143 -19.45 -0.24 -8.34
N ARG A 144 -18.35 -0.85 -8.77
CA ARG A 144 -18.12 -1.27 -10.17
C ARG A 144 -19.10 -2.35 -10.60
N ALA A 145 -19.27 -3.38 -9.78
CA ALA A 145 -20.18 -4.49 -10.05
C ALA A 145 -21.63 -3.99 -10.22
N LYS A 146 -22.08 -3.07 -9.35
CA LYS A 146 -23.38 -2.41 -9.47
C LYS A 146 -23.53 -1.66 -10.79
N ASN A 147 -22.51 -0.91 -11.21
CA ASN A 147 -22.55 -0.15 -12.47
C ASN A 147 -22.54 -1.05 -13.71
N LEU A 148 -21.88 -2.21 -13.63
CA LEU A 148 -21.74 -3.16 -14.74
C LEU A 148 -22.81 -4.26 -14.74
N GLY A 149 -23.67 -4.32 -13.72
CA GLY A 149 -24.67 -5.39 -13.56
C GLY A 149 -24.04 -6.76 -13.28
N LEU A 150 -22.85 -6.79 -12.65
CA LEU A 150 -22.12 -8.00 -12.29
C LEU A 150 -22.34 -8.36 -10.81
N LEU A 151 -22.03 -9.61 -10.44
CA LEU A 151 -21.95 -10.04 -9.05
C LEU A 151 -20.60 -9.65 -8.46
N ALA A 152 -20.60 -8.98 -7.32
CA ALA A 152 -19.38 -8.48 -6.68
C ALA A 152 -18.54 -9.61 -6.03
N ASP A 153 -19.21 -10.67 -5.56
CA ASP A 153 -18.64 -11.72 -4.70
C ASP A 153 -17.41 -12.41 -5.32
N GLU A 154 -17.32 -12.50 -6.64
CA GLU A 154 -16.19 -13.12 -7.35
C GLU A 154 -14.91 -12.28 -7.34
N TYR A 155 -14.99 -11.00 -6.94
CA TYR A 155 -13.91 -10.02 -7.02
C TYR A 155 -13.51 -9.45 -5.65
N VAL A 156 -14.16 -9.92 -4.57
CA VAL A 156 -13.89 -9.47 -3.20
C VAL A 156 -12.56 -10.08 -2.74
N VAL A 157 -11.69 -9.23 -2.20
CA VAL A 157 -10.35 -9.62 -1.72
C VAL A 157 -10.31 -9.57 -0.20
N ALA A 158 -9.83 -10.64 0.43
CA ALA A 158 -9.61 -10.74 1.88
C ALA A 158 -10.72 -10.12 2.77
N PRO A 159 -12.02 -10.40 2.56
CA PRO A 159 -13.12 -9.67 3.20
C PRO A 159 -13.08 -9.71 4.73
N ASP A 160 -12.52 -10.76 5.32
CA ASP A 160 -12.34 -10.93 6.76
C ASP A 160 -11.26 -10.00 7.36
N LEU A 161 -10.38 -9.42 6.55
CA LEU A 161 -9.46 -8.37 6.98
C LEU A 161 -10.09 -6.97 6.94
N ALA A 162 -11.23 -6.79 6.24
CA ALA A 162 -11.82 -5.48 6.05
C ALA A 162 -12.19 -4.84 7.38
N ALA A 163 -11.86 -3.56 7.53
CA ALA A 163 -12.28 -2.79 8.70
C ALA A 163 -13.83 -2.63 8.66
N PRO A 164 -14.56 -3.19 9.65
CA PRO A 164 -16.02 -3.33 9.56
C PRO A 164 -16.77 -1.99 9.58
N ASP A 165 -16.25 -1.01 10.31
CA ASP A 165 -16.87 0.31 10.50
C ASP A 165 -16.23 1.40 9.62
N ALA A 166 -15.51 1.00 8.57
CA ALA A 166 -14.80 1.94 7.72
C ALA A 166 -15.76 2.60 6.73
N ASP A 167 -16.05 3.88 6.94
CA ASP A 167 -16.87 4.67 6.02
C ASP A 167 -16.08 4.97 4.73
N MET A 168 -16.53 4.35 3.64
CA MET A 168 -15.97 4.52 2.29
C MET A 168 -16.86 5.35 1.38
N GLU A 169 -18.03 5.79 1.84
CA GLU A 169 -19.08 6.36 0.97
C GLU A 169 -18.57 7.63 0.28
N ALA A 170 -17.96 8.54 1.04
CA ALA A 170 -17.44 9.79 0.50
C ALA A 170 -16.32 9.56 -0.53
N THR A 171 -15.38 8.65 -0.25
CA THR A 171 -14.26 8.34 -1.15
C THR A 171 -14.73 7.64 -2.42
N VAL A 172 -15.65 6.67 -2.30
CA VAL A 172 -16.21 5.95 -3.45
C VAL A 172 -17.09 6.87 -4.30
N ALA A 173 -17.87 7.76 -3.69
CA ALA A 173 -18.67 8.74 -4.42
C ALA A 173 -17.78 9.72 -5.21
N ALA A 174 -16.70 10.23 -4.60
CA ALA A 174 -15.74 11.10 -5.29
C ALA A 174 -15.04 10.38 -6.45
N TRP A 175 -14.65 9.11 -6.26
CA TRP A 175 -14.11 8.27 -7.32
C TRP A 175 -15.12 8.05 -8.45
N ALA A 176 -16.36 7.67 -8.13
CA ALA A 176 -17.40 7.37 -9.11
C ALA A 176 -17.86 8.61 -9.90
N GLY A 177 -17.82 9.80 -9.28
CA GLY A 177 -18.14 11.07 -9.93
C GLY A 177 -17.00 11.67 -10.74
N SER A 178 -15.83 11.04 -10.80
CA SER A 178 -14.69 11.54 -11.55
C SER A 178 -14.89 11.37 -13.06
N GLY A 179 -14.51 12.40 -13.84
CA GLY A 179 -14.72 12.40 -15.29
C GLY A 179 -13.72 11.57 -16.11
N ASP A 180 -12.59 11.20 -15.50
CA ASP A 180 -11.51 10.45 -16.15
C ASP A 180 -10.73 9.57 -15.14
N PRO A 181 -9.98 8.56 -15.61
CA PRO A 181 -9.26 7.62 -14.74
C PRO A 181 -8.20 8.28 -13.83
N LEU A 182 -7.52 9.32 -14.29
CA LEU A 182 -6.50 10.01 -13.50
C LEU A 182 -7.14 10.80 -12.35
N SER A 183 -8.23 11.51 -12.63
CA SER A 183 -9.04 12.17 -11.60
C SER A 183 -9.60 11.18 -10.59
N ALA A 184 -10.04 10.01 -11.06
CA ALA A 184 -10.54 8.95 -10.20
C ALA A 184 -9.44 8.39 -9.28
N LEU A 185 -8.24 8.15 -9.80
CA LEU A 185 -7.08 7.71 -9.00
C LEU A 185 -6.69 8.77 -7.95
N ARG A 186 -6.67 10.05 -8.33
CA ARG A 186 -6.40 11.16 -7.40
C ARG A 186 -7.44 11.25 -6.27
N ALA A 187 -8.72 11.00 -6.57
CA ALA A 187 -9.76 10.96 -5.55
C ALA A 187 -9.53 9.84 -4.52
N LEU A 188 -9.10 8.66 -4.96
CA LEU A 188 -8.75 7.54 -4.08
C LEU A 188 -7.54 7.87 -3.21
N ASP A 189 -6.46 8.38 -3.80
CA ASP A 189 -5.25 8.72 -3.06
C ASP A 189 -5.47 9.89 -2.09
N ARG A 190 -6.38 10.82 -2.42
CA ARG A 190 -6.82 11.84 -1.47
C ARG A 190 -7.51 11.23 -0.26
N GLY A 191 -8.42 10.26 -0.48
CA GLY A 191 -9.06 9.52 0.60
C GLY A 191 -8.05 8.78 1.50
N ARG A 192 -7.04 8.15 0.90
CA ARG A 192 -5.93 7.52 1.64
C ARG A 192 -5.15 8.54 2.46
N TRP A 193 -4.81 9.68 1.87
CA TRP A 193 -4.08 10.74 2.53
C TRP A 193 -4.83 11.31 3.74
N ASP A 194 -6.13 11.57 3.58
CA ASP A 194 -6.98 12.09 4.65
C ASP A 194 -7.16 11.05 5.78
N TRP A 195 -7.27 9.75 5.44
CA TRP A 195 -7.28 8.67 6.43
C TRP A 195 -5.97 8.61 7.24
N LEU A 196 -4.81 8.76 6.59
CA LEU A 196 -3.50 8.82 7.23
C LEU A 196 -3.33 10.09 8.07
N ALA A 197 -3.93 11.21 7.67
CA ALA A 197 -3.92 12.45 8.44
C ALA A 197 -4.66 12.31 9.78
N ALA A 198 -5.80 11.61 9.77
CA ALA A 198 -6.62 11.39 10.96
C ALA A 198 -6.01 10.39 11.97
N ARG A 199 -5.09 9.52 11.53
CA ARG A 199 -4.57 8.39 12.33
C ARG A 199 -3.07 8.40 12.59
N GLY A 200 -2.36 9.45 12.16
CA GLY A 200 -0.94 9.59 12.50
C GLY A 200 -0.74 9.77 14.00
N PRO A 201 -0.06 8.84 14.70
CA PRO A 201 0.37 9.07 16.07
C PRO A 201 1.56 10.03 16.01
N TRP A 202 1.29 11.32 16.15
CA TRP A 202 2.35 12.32 16.16
C TRP A 202 3.11 12.27 17.49
N PHE A 203 4.44 12.31 17.43
CA PHE A 203 5.32 12.43 18.59
C PHE A 203 5.37 11.21 19.53
N THR A 204 5.05 10.02 19.00
CA THR A 204 5.24 8.77 19.74
C THR A 204 6.65 8.22 19.60
N PHE A 205 7.35 8.60 18.54
CA PHE A 205 8.68 8.12 18.17
C PHE A 205 8.78 6.59 18.15
N GLY A 206 7.70 5.92 17.76
CA GLY A 206 7.61 4.47 17.70
C GLY A 206 7.57 3.94 16.26
N PRO A 207 7.65 2.61 16.07
CA PRO A 207 7.60 2.00 14.74
C PRO A 207 6.37 2.36 13.90
N ASP A 208 5.21 2.57 14.55
CA ASP A 208 3.96 2.96 13.86
C ASP A 208 4.03 4.38 13.26
N GLU A 209 4.78 5.31 13.87
CA GLU A 209 4.99 6.64 13.31
C GLU A 209 5.91 6.59 12.07
N VAL A 210 6.90 5.68 12.08
CA VAL A 210 7.72 5.38 10.90
C VAL A 210 6.86 4.76 9.79
N ALA A 211 5.92 3.88 10.12
CA ALA A 211 5.00 3.26 9.17
C ALA A 211 4.10 4.30 8.48
N VAL A 212 3.56 5.26 9.25
CA VAL A 212 2.76 6.37 8.71
C VAL A 212 3.60 7.24 7.79
N TYR A 213 4.83 7.56 8.18
CA TYR A 213 5.77 8.30 7.34
C TYR A 213 6.02 7.56 6.02
N ALA A 214 6.36 6.27 6.08
CA ALA A 214 6.61 5.43 4.90
C ALA A 214 5.40 5.42 3.96
N ARG A 215 4.18 5.25 4.51
CA ARG A 215 2.98 5.18 3.70
C ARG A 215 2.66 6.49 2.98
N ARG A 216 2.82 7.63 3.66
CA ARG A 216 2.67 8.95 3.04
C ARG A 216 3.73 9.19 1.97
N LEU A 217 4.96 8.75 2.22
CA LEU A 217 6.03 8.87 1.24
C LEU A 217 5.71 8.07 -0.04
N VAL A 218 5.17 6.85 0.07
CA VAL A 218 4.71 6.06 -1.09
C VAL A 218 3.67 6.82 -1.91
N LEU A 219 2.70 7.49 -1.27
CA LEU A 219 1.70 8.30 -1.98
C LEU A 219 2.32 9.50 -2.70
N LEU A 220 3.31 10.16 -2.09
CA LEU A 220 4.04 11.27 -2.73
C LEU A 220 4.81 10.81 -3.97
N HIS A 221 5.48 9.66 -3.91
CA HIS A 221 6.17 9.08 -5.06
C HIS A 221 5.20 8.77 -6.19
N ARG A 222 4.08 8.09 -5.90
CA ARG A 222 3.03 7.82 -6.90
C ARG A 222 2.52 9.11 -7.55
N TRP A 223 2.29 10.18 -6.78
CA TRP A 223 1.83 11.47 -7.32
C TRP A 223 2.89 12.20 -8.15
N SER A 224 4.17 12.07 -7.79
CA SER A 224 5.28 12.62 -8.57
C SER A 224 5.34 11.95 -9.94
N GLU A 225 5.27 10.62 -9.99
CA GLU A 225 5.27 9.85 -11.26
C GLU A 225 4.09 10.26 -12.16
N LEU A 226 2.87 10.33 -11.60
CA LEU A 226 1.68 10.76 -12.33
C LEU A 226 1.75 12.20 -12.87
N SER A 227 2.61 13.03 -12.28
CA SER A 227 2.79 14.43 -12.70
C SER A 227 3.87 14.59 -13.76
N GLU A 228 4.83 13.65 -13.82
CA GLU A 228 5.94 13.62 -14.79
C GLU A 228 5.54 12.96 -16.12
N THR A 229 4.56 12.04 -16.13
CA THR A 229 4.05 11.38 -17.35
C THR A 229 3.15 12.29 -18.23
N ARG A 230 3.47 13.58 -18.34
CA ARG A 230 2.75 14.55 -19.20
C ARG A 230 3.46 14.83 -20.51
#